data_AF-A0A9W9P024-F1
#
_entry.id   AF-A0A9W9P024-F1
#
_cell.length_a   1.000
_cell.length_b   1.000
_cell.length_c   1.000
_cell.angle_alpha   90.00
_cell.angle_beta   90.00
_cell.angle_gamma   90.00
#
_symmetry.space_group_name_H-M   'P 1'
#
loop_
_entity.id
_entity.type
_entity.pdbx_description
1 polymer ?
#
loop_
_entity_poly.entity_id
_entity_poly.type
_entity_poly.pdbx_seq_one_letter_code
_entity_poly.pdbx_strand_id
1 'polypeptide(L)'
;MEPSSAVDSVVSILKERDIHAKRETIQSALDESPEGLENLEWVSKHLRPETLLSKEELTLYTKLENSGALQPILREPSLAATRPFLEEDIQSAIKALEASTAAIQKQSATLSQQCDSLRKQMRRQESLDQDRTRDIARLRKKHESGRQNTRSSANELSDQLELAFKYETEKFGVENKRILSGLSTYLKQDDATLASVENTLSKIKFDGNDASTVKRAAHLSTILANCTAEEIRYRLDRLYLEALQNGGQDGDQPIEDDAIIALEEELESLYPKSRFSPKYPRSNSSMSPSYAGSTMDTASFGQIRSRSWNGCILDILIDMTLTKESLTAQLAERESSCEVLERLGNLYHAETTLPLVSQPSSRRESLRRRSVQPGLLLTSTRTPSLLPEQPALENLLRRIGVSPESVLRPRAEDGGAPQLHEKRSQMSGTLQHMEVAAESPLFAHLAASDNASQLLSSSLHADSQYETSLQDPGQQDELARLEAELASLQKGLQALNLDVIHQRDKAQDKFLERWQ
;
A
#
# COMPACT_ATOMS: atom_id res chain seq x y z
N MET A 1 27.14 64.33 -58.17
CA MET A 1 26.73 65.72 -57.89
C MET A 1 26.73 66.43 -59.23
N GLU A 2 25.62 67.05 -59.60
CA GLU A 2 25.49 67.78 -60.87
C GLU A 2 26.58 68.88 -60.95
N PRO A 3 27.26 69.04 -62.10
CA PRO A 3 28.40 69.96 -62.23
C PRO A 3 28.01 71.42 -61.95
N SER A 4 26.75 71.81 -62.21
CA SER A 4 26.27 73.17 -61.91
C SER A 4 26.19 73.46 -60.40
N SER A 5 25.83 72.47 -59.58
CA SER A 5 25.76 72.60 -58.12
C SER A 5 27.14 72.69 -57.49
N ALA A 6 28.14 72.03 -58.08
CA ALA A 6 29.53 72.12 -57.66
C ALA A 6 30.13 73.51 -57.97
N VAL A 7 29.87 74.06 -59.17
CA VAL A 7 30.32 75.41 -59.55
C VAL A 7 29.73 76.48 -58.63
N ASP A 8 28.45 76.38 -58.28
CA ASP A 8 27.79 77.32 -57.36
C ASP A 8 28.35 77.24 -55.93
N SER A 9 28.68 76.04 -55.46
CA SER A 9 29.32 75.82 -54.16
C SER A 9 30.73 76.41 -54.13
N VAL A 10 31.55 76.16 -55.16
CA VAL A 10 32.92 76.69 -55.28
C VAL A 10 32.92 78.21 -55.35
N VAL A 11 32.05 78.81 -56.17
CA VAL A 11 31.95 80.27 -56.30
C VAL A 11 31.50 80.91 -54.98
N SER A 12 30.61 80.26 -54.24
CA SER A 12 30.16 80.76 -52.92
C SER A 12 31.31 80.69 -51.91
N ILE A 13 32.04 79.58 -51.84
CA ILE A 13 33.19 79.40 -50.94
C ILE A 13 34.33 80.39 -51.24
N LEU A 14 34.59 80.68 -52.52
CA LEU A 14 35.62 81.65 -52.94
C LEU A 14 35.22 83.09 -52.63
N LYS A 15 33.94 83.44 -52.82
CA LYS A 15 33.41 84.76 -52.43
C LYS A 15 33.44 84.98 -50.93
N GLU A 16 33.18 83.94 -50.13
CA GLU A 16 33.27 84.02 -48.67
C GLU A 16 34.68 84.27 -48.14
N ARG A 17 35.70 84.06 -48.97
CA ARG A 17 37.12 84.23 -48.65
C ARG A 17 37.76 85.45 -49.33
N ASP A 18 36.94 86.33 -49.91
CA ASP A 18 37.38 87.54 -50.63
C ASP A 18 38.27 87.27 -51.87
N ILE A 19 38.15 86.07 -52.46
CA ILE A 19 38.86 85.70 -53.69
C ILE A 19 37.92 85.93 -54.88
N HIS A 20 38.20 86.96 -55.68
CA HIS A 20 37.41 87.29 -56.87
C HIS A 20 37.81 86.44 -58.07
N ALA A 21 37.13 85.31 -58.26
CA ALA A 21 37.25 84.48 -59.46
C ALA A 21 36.07 84.71 -60.42
N LYS A 22 36.34 84.72 -61.74
CA LYS A 22 35.31 84.81 -62.77
C LYS A 22 34.56 83.47 -62.83
N ARG A 23 33.23 83.51 -62.71
CA ARG A 23 32.37 82.31 -62.77
C ARG A 23 32.58 81.51 -64.05
N GLU A 24 32.77 82.20 -65.17
CA GLU A 24 32.97 81.60 -66.49
C GLU A 24 34.23 80.73 -66.55
N THR A 25 35.33 81.15 -65.92
CA THR A 25 36.58 80.36 -65.92
C THR A 25 36.51 79.13 -65.01
N ILE A 26 35.74 79.20 -63.92
CA ILE A 26 35.51 78.05 -63.03
C ILE A 26 34.59 77.03 -63.72
N GLN A 27 33.59 77.52 -64.46
CA GLN A 27 32.70 76.65 -65.22
C GLN A 27 33.45 75.93 -66.35
N SER A 28 34.30 76.64 -67.11
CA SER A 28 35.13 76.01 -68.14
C SER A 28 36.15 75.00 -67.60
N ALA A 29 36.59 75.14 -66.34
CA ALA A 29 37.51 74.20 -65.69
C ALA A 29 36.82 72.97 -65.07
N LEU A 30 35.50 73.02 -64.90
CA LEU A 30 34.67 71.95 -64.31
C LEU A 30 33.79 71.24 -65.34
N ASP A 31 33.59 71.81 -66.54
CA ASP A 31 32.91 71.15 -67.66
C ASP A 31 33.70 69.91 -68.14
N GLU A 32 33.01 68.95 -68.77
CA GLU A 32 33.43 67.55 -69.07
C GLU A 32 34.66 67.41 -70.00
N SER A 33 35.79 67.95 -69.59
CA SER A 33 37.15 67.57 -69.99
C SER A 33 37.67 66.52 -68.98
N PRO A 34 38.58 65.59 -69.34
CA PRO A 34 39.16 64.65 -68.37
C PRO A 34 39.80 65.36 -67.15
N GLU A 35 40.33 66.56 -67.36
CA GLU A 35 40.83 67.43 -66.29
C GLU A 35 39.71 67.97 -65.38
N GLY A 36 38.49 68.14 -65.91
CA GLY A 36 37.32 68.61 -65.17
C GLY A 36 36.80 67.60 -64.15
N LEU A 37 36.89 66.30 -64.44
CA LEU A 37 36.53 65.23 -63.49
C LEU A 37 37.52 65.16 -62.31
N GLU A 38 38.83 65.24 -62.59
CA GLU A 38 39.86 65.32 -61.55
C GLU A 38 39.72 66.61 -60.72
N ASN A 39 39.39 67.74 -61.36
CA ASN A 39 39.11 68.99 -60.68
C ASN A 39 37.85 68.88 -59.80
N LEU A 40 36.81 68.17 -60.24
CA LEU A 40 35.58 67.99 -59.46
C LEU A 40 35.83 67.07 -58.25
N GLU A 41 36.62 66.00 -58.41
CA GLU A 41 37.08 65.17 -57.29
C GLU A 41 37.96 65.97 -56.33
N TRP A 42 38.88 66.78 -56.84
CA TRP A 42 39.73 67.67 -56.04
C TRP A 42 38.90 68.67 -55.23
N VAL A 43 37.91 69.30 -55.86
CA VAL A 43 36.93 70.20 -55.22
C VAL A 43 36.20 69.45 -54.10
N SER A 44 35.68 68.25 -54.37
CA SER A 44 34.94 67.47 -53.38
C SER A 44 35.78 67.01 -52.18
N LYS A 45 37.10 66.86 -52.37
CA LYS A 45 38.04 66.39 -51.35
C LYS A 45 38.61 67.53 -50.51
N HIS A 46 38.89 68.69 -51.12
CA HIS A 46 39.60 69.80 -50.47
C HIS A 46 38.71 71.01 -50.13
N LEU A 47 37.52 71.14 -50.71
CA LEU A 47 36.55 72.20 -50.39
C LEU A 47 35.41 71.67 -49.49
N ARG A 48 35.77 70.97 -48.42
CA ARG A 48 34.84 70.57 -47.35
C ARG A 48 34.90 71.56 -46.19
N PRO A 49 33.82 71.74 -45.41
CA PRO A 49 33.83 72.63 -44.25
C PRO A 49 34.88 72.24 -43.20
N GLU A 50 35.34 70.98 -43.18
CA GLU A 50 36.40 70.50 -42.27
C GLU A 50 37.82 70.88 -42.73
N THR A 51 38.04 71.07 -44.04
CA THR A 51 39.34 71.46 -44.62
C THR A 51 39.45 72.97 -44.84
N LEU A 52 38.35 73.67 -44.66
CA LEU A 52 38.21 75.09 -44.90
C LEU A 52 38.09 75.85 -43.58
N LEU A 53 39.09 76.69 -43.32
CA LEU A 53 39.09 77.62 -42.19
C LEU A 53 37.78 78.44 -42.12
N SER A 54 37.09 78.39 -40.99
CA SER A 54 35.85 79.16 -40.77
C SER A 54 36.11 80.68 -40.85
N LYS A 55 35.07 81.51 -41.09
CA LYS A 55 35.21 82.98 -41.14
C LYS A 55 35.82 83.53 -39.85
N GLU A 56 35.41 82.99 -38.70
CA GLU A 56 35.96 83.37 -37.40
C GLU A 56 37.44 82.98 -37.30
N GLU A 57 37.79 81.76 -37.70
CA GLU A 57 39.16 81.25 -37.69
C GLU A 57 40.08 82.00 -38.66
N LEU A 58 39.58 82.42 -39.83
CA LEU A 58 40.34 83.23 -40.80
C LEU A 58 40.57 84.65 -40.27
N THR A 59 39.58 85.25 -39.60
CA THR A 59 39.79 86.54 -38.93
C THR A 59 40.75 86.41 -37.74
N LEU A 60 40.75 85.28 -37.03
CA LEU A 60 41.71 85.01 -35.97
C LEU A 60 43.11 84.79 -36.54
N TYR A 61 43.25 84.01 -37.61
CA TYR A 61 44.52 83.77 -38.27
C TYR A 61 45.15 85.07 -38.79
N THR A 62 44.38 85.90 -39.51
CA THR A 62 44.86 87.21 -39.99
C THR A 62 45.20 88.18 -38.84
N LYS A 63 44.44 88.17 -37.74
CA LYS A 63 44.80 88.94 -36.53
C LYS A 63 46.08 88.42 -35.86
N LEU A 64 46.28 87.11 -35.80
CA LEU A 64 47.49 86.49 -35.26
C LEU A 64 48.71 86.71 -36.16
N GLU A 65 48.51 86.78 -37.48
CA GLU A 65 49.56 87.04 -38.47
C GLU A 65 50.00 88.50 -38.40
N ASN A 66 49.04 89.43 -38.38
CA ASN A 66 49.29 90.86 -38.26
C ASN A 66 49.88 91.27 -36.90
N SER A 67 49.66 90.47 -35.84
CA SER A 67 50.25 90.68 -34.51
C SER A 67 51.60 89.97 -34.31
N GLY A 68 52.08 89.20 -35.29
CA GLY A 68 53.37 88.50 -35.22
C GLY A 68 53.42 87.30 -34.27
N ALA A 69 52.30 86.97 -33.61
CA ALA A 69 52.20 85.88 -32.63
C ALA A 69 52.21 84.47 -33.25
N LEU A 70 52.05 84.36 -34.58
CA LEU A 70 52.14 83.07 -35.30
C LEU A 70 53.57 82.54 -35.45
N GLN A 71 54.56 83.42 -35.59
CA GLN A 71 55.97 82.99 -35.75
C GLN A 71 56.53 82.18 -34.56
N PRO A 72 56.25 82.53 -33.28
CA PRO A 72 56.69 81.71 -32.16
C PRO A 72 55.95 80.38 -32.04
N ILE A 73 54.67 80.30 -32.43
CA ILE A 73 53.86 79.07 -32.40
C ILE A 73 54.30 78.09 -33.51
N LEU A 74 54.58 78.60 -34.71
CA LEU A 74 55.09 77.77 -35.82
C LEU A 74 56.55 77.31 -35.60
N ARG A 75 57.33 78.05 -34.81
CA ARG A 75 58.69 77.68 -34.39
C ARG A 75 58.71 76.83 -33.12
N GLU A 76 57.56 76.54 -32.52
CA GLU A 76 57.49 75.74 -31.32
C GLU A 76 57.81 74.27 -31.69
N PRO A 77 58.92 73.69 -31.18
CA PRO A 77 59.37 72.36 -31.57
C PRO A 77 58.42 71.24 -31.12
N SER A 78 57.40 71.56 -30.32
CA SER A 78 56.38 70.64 -29.83
C SER A 78 55.40 70.18 -30.92
N LEU A 79 55.16 70.97 -31.97
CA LEU A 79 54.33 70.55 -33.11
C LEU A 79 55.11 69.73 -34.16
N ALA A 80 56.44 69.88 -34.19
CA ALA A 80 57.34 69.03 -34.98
C ALA A 80 57.78 67.76 -34.22
N ALA A 81 57.33 67.58 -32.97
CA ALA A 81 57.71 66.49 -32.08
C ALA A 81 56.86 65.21 -32.26
N THR A 82 56.31 64.94 -33.44
CA THR A 82 56.16 63.54 -33.85
C THR A 82 57.57 63.04 -34.17
N ARG A 83 58.25 62.48 -33.14
CA ARG A 83 59.50 61.74 -33.29
C ARG A 83 59.35 60.85 -34.54
N PRO A 84 60.24 60.94 -35.54
CA PRO A 84 60.18 60.03 -36.67
C PRO A 84 60.27 58.61 -36.12
N PHE A 85 59.30 57.75 -36.46
CA PHE A 85 59.27 56.36 -36.00
C PHE A 85 60.63 55.72 -36.27
N LEU A 86 61.29 55.23 -35.22
CA LEU A 86 62.52 54.46 -35.42
C LEU A 86 62.16 53.12 -36.04
N GLU A 87 63.00 52.64 -36.95
CA GLU A 87 62.87 51.32 -37.57
C GLU A 87 62.77 50.20 -36.50
N GLU A 88 63.44 50.38 -35.36
CA GLU A 88 63.38 49.49 -34.19
C GLU A 88 61.99 49.44 -33.55
N ASP A 89 61.30 50.59 -33.46
CA ASP A 89 59.93 50.67 -32.92
C ASP A 89 58.96 49.94 -33.87
N ILE A 90 59.12 50.10 -35.18
CA ILE A 90 58.34 49.40 -36.21
C ILE A 90 58.58 47.89 -36.12
N GLN A 91 59.84 47.45 -36.03
CA GLN A 91 60.17 46.04 -35.90
C GLN A 91 59.64 45.44 -34.58
N SER A 92 59.68 46.20 -33.48
CA SER A 92 59.11 45.77 -32.20
C SER A 92 57.58 45.63 -32.27
N ALA A 93 56.90 46.56 -32.95
CA ALA A 93 55.46 46.53 -33.16
C ALA A 93 55.05 45.36 -34.07
N ILE A 94 55.82 45.07 -35.12
CA ILE A 94 55.60 43.89 -35.99
C ILE A 94 55.75 42.61 -35.17
N LYS A 95 56.83 42.45 -34.40
CA LYS A 95 57.04 41.27 -33.54
C LYS A 95 55.92 41.12 -32.50
N ALA A 96 55.47 42.21 -31.89
CA ALA A 96 54.35 42.20 -30.95
C ALA A 96 53.02 41.80 -31.63
N LEU A 97 52.78 42.30 -32.85
CA LEU A 97 51.61 41.95 -33.65
C LEU A 97 51.64 40.47 -34.07
N GLU A 98 52.78 39.96 -34.51
CA GLU A 98 52.96 38.54 -34.86
C GLU A 98 52.76 37.64 -33.64
N ALA A 99 53.31 38.02 -32.48
CA ALA A 99 53.11 37.30 -31.23
C ALA A 99 51.63 37.29 -30.81
N SER A 100 50.94 38.43 -30.94
CA SER A 100 49.49 38.54 -30.68
C SER A 100 48.68 37.69 -31.65
N THR A 101 49.02 37.73 -32.94
CA THR A 101 48.34 36.95 -33.98
C THR A 101 48.52 35.45 -33.75
N ALA A 102 49.73 35.02 -33.39
CA ALA A 102 50.01 33.63 -33.02
C ALA A 102 49.26 33.20 -31.75
N ALA A 103 49.13 34.08 -30.75
CA ALA A 103 48.34 33.82 -29.55
C ALA A 103 46.84 33.66 -29.87
N ILE A 104 46.28 34.55 -30.72
CA ILE A 104 44.89 34.49 -31.17
C ILE A 104 44.64 33.21 -31.98
N GLN A 105 45.56 32.81 -32.86
CA GLN A 105 45.45 31.55 -33.61
C GLN A 105 45.46 30.32 -32.69
N LYS A 106 46.30 30.30 -31.65
CA LYS A 106 46.28 29.23 -30.64
C LYS A 106 44.96 29.19 -29.88
N GLN A 107 44.43 30.36 -29.50
CA GLN A 107 43.14 30.46 -28.81
C GLN A 107 41.98 30.01 -29.72
N SER A 108 41.96 30.41 -30.99
CA SER A 108 40.92 30.00 -31.93
C SER A 108 40.96 28.49 -32.23
N ALA A 109 42.15 27.90 -32.32
CA ALA A 109 42.33 26.46 -32.45
C ALA A 109 41.86 25.70 -31.20
N THR A 110 42.09 26.27 -30.01
CA THR A 110 41.61 25.66 -28.75
C THR A 110 40.09 25.74 -28.66
N LEU A 111 39.49 26.88 -29.01
CA LEU A 111 38.03 27.06 -29.03
C LEU A 111 37.36 26.17 -30.08
N SER A 112 37.95 26.00 -31.26
CA SER A 112 37.40 25.10 -32.27
C SER A 112 37.42 23.64 -31.80
N GLN A 113 38.50 23.20 -31.15
CA GLN A 113 38.58 21.87 -30.53
C GLN A 113 37.54 21.69 -29.41
N GLN A 114 37.32 22.70 -28.57
CA GLN A 114 36.29 22.67 -27.53
C GLN A 114 34.89 22.59 -28.13
N CYS A 115 34.59 23.40 -29.15
CA CYS A 115 33.32 23.35 -29.87
C CYS A 115 33.05 21.97 -30.50
N ASP A 116 34.06 21.36 -31.11
CA ASP A 116 33.91 20.03 -31.70
C ASP A 116 33.75 18.93 -30.65
N SER A 117 34.41 19.07 -29.49
CA SER A 117 34.19 18.18 -28.35
C SER A 117 32.76 18.29 -27.81
N LEU A 118 32.24 19.50 -27.63
CA LEU A 118 30.86 19.74 -27.20
C LEU A 118 29.85 19.17 -28.20
N ARG A 119 30.07 19.38 -29.51
CA ARG A 119 29.22 18.78 -30.56
C ARG A 119 29.21 17.26 -30.49
N LYS A 120 30.37 16.62 -30.27
CA LYS A 120 30.45 15.16 -30.09
C LYS A 120 29.70 14.70 -28.85
N GLN A 121 29.81 15.44 -27.74
CA GLN A 121 29.09 15.13 -26.51
C GLN A 121 27.57 15.27 -26.69
N MET A 122 27.09 16.33 -27.35
CA MET A 122 25.67 16.50 -27.65
C MET A 122 25.11 15.36 -28.49
N ARG A 123 25.84 14.91 -29.54
CA ARG A 123 25.42 13.76 -30.35
C ARG A 123 25.36 12.46 -29.55
N ARG A 124 26.32 12.24 -28.65
CA ARG A 124 26.30 11.09 -27.74
C ARG A 124 25.10 11.16 -26.79
N GLN A 125 24.83 12.33 -26.23
CA GLN A 125 23.68 12.53 -25.34
C GLN A 125 22.36 12.24 -26.06
N GLU A 126 22.19 12.75 -27.28
CA GLU A 126 21.01 12.49 -28.10
C GLU A 126 20.85 10.98 -28.39
N SER A 127 21.94 10.27 -28.71
CA SER A 127 21.87 8.81 -28.91
C SER A 127 21.46 8.05 -27.63
N LEU A 128 21.98 8.48 -26.47
CA LEU A 128 21.62 7.87 -25.18
C LEU A 128 20.15 8.13 -24.84
N ASP A 129 19.64 9.32 -25.12
CA ASP A 129 18.24 9.66 -24.86
C ASP A 129 17.30 8.94 -25.84
N GLN A 130 17.71 8.73 -27.09
CA GLN A 130 17.00 7.87 -28.04
C GLN A 130 16.96 6.40 -27.58
N ASP A 131 18.06 5.88 -27.04
CA ASP A 131 18.11 4.51 -26.52
C ASP A 131 17.25 4.37 -25.25
N ARG A 132 17.34 5.35 -24.32
CA ARG A 132 16.49 5.41 -23.12
C ARG A 132 15.01 5.46 -23.46
N THR A 133 14.61 6.30 -24.41
CA THR A 133 13.21 6.41 -24.84
C THR A 133 12.73 5.11 -25.50
N ARG A 134 13.57 4.46 -26.31
CA ARG A 134 13.28 3.14 -26.89
C ARG A 134 13.09 2.08 -25.81
N ASP A 135 13.95 2.05 -24.80
CA ASP A 135 13.86 1.08 -23.70
C ASP A 135 12.65 1.32 -22.79
N ILE A 136 12.32 2.57 -22.50
CA ILE A 136 11.09 2.94 -21.78
C ILE A 136 9.85 2.50 -22.58
N ALA A 137 9.84 2.73 -23.90
CA ALA A 137 8.74 2.29 -24.76
C ALA A 137 8.59 0.76 -24.78
N ARG A 138 9.70 0.03 -24.85
CA ARG A 138 9.71 -1.44 -24.74
C ARG A 138 9.18 -1.92 -23.40
N LEU A 139 9.59 -1.28 -22.30
CA LEU A 139 9.12 -1.63 -20.96
C LEU A 139 7.62 -1.38 -20.80
N ARG A 140 7.13 -0.22 -21.27
CA ARG A 140 5.69 0.10 -21.29
C ARG A 140 4.90 -0.92 -22.09
N LYS A 141 5.38 -1.28 -23.29
CA LYS A 141 4.73 -2.31 -24.12
C LYS A 141 4.67 -3.67 -23.42
N LYS A 142 5.78 -4.10 -22.79
CA LYS A 142 5.81 -5.37 -22.02
C LYS A 142 4.87 -5.34 -20.82
N HIS A 143 4.81 -4.22 -20.11
CA HIS A 143 3.92 -4.04 -18.98
C HIS A 143 2.45 -4.08 -19.42
N GLU A 144 2.11 -3.41 -20.52
CA GLU A 144 0.75 -3.41 -21.04
C GLU A 144 0.33 -4.79 -21.54
N SER A 145 1.19 -5.49 -22.28
CA SER A 145 0.92 -6.88 -22.67
C SER A 145 0.79 -7.81 -21.47
N GLY A 146 1.60 -7.59 -20.42
CA GLY A 146 1.51 -8.33 -19.17
C GLY A 146 0.18 -8.10 -18.46
N ARG A 147 -0.25 -6.83 -18.34
CA ARG A 147 -1.54 -6.45 -17.76
C ARG A 147 -2.71 -7.04 -18.54
N GLN A 148 -2.65 -6.97 -19.87
CA GLN A 148 -3.68 -7.55 -20.72
C GLN A 148 -3.74 -9.07 -20.54
N ASN A 149 -2.60 -9.76 -20.49
CA ASN A 149 -2.55 -11.20 -20.24
C ASN A 149 -3.08 -11.57 -18.85
N THR A 150 -2.70 -10.83 -17.79
CA THR A 150 -3.24 -11.08 -16.45
C THR A 150 -4.74 -10.83 -16.38
N ARG A 151 -5.23 -9.82 -17.13
CA ARG A 151 -6.66 -9.50 -17.19
C ARG A 151 -7.43 -10.59 -17.96
N SER A 152 -6.90 -11.09 -19.07
CA SER A 152 -7.53 -12.19 -19.80
C SER A 152 -7.54 -13.47 -18.96
N SER A 153 -6.45 -13.80 -18.27
CA SER A 153 -6.42 -14.96 -17.36
C SER A 153 -7.36 -14.79 -16.17
N ALA A 154 -7.49 -13.58 -15.61
CA ALA A 154 -8.43 -13.31 -14.53
C ALA A 154 -9.89 -13.46 -15.00
N ASN A 155 -10.22 -12.94 -16.19
CA ASN A 155 -11.54 -13.12 -16.79
C ASN A 155 -11.82 -14.60 -17.07
N GLU A 156 -10.85 -15.34 -17.64
CA GLU A 156 -11.00 -16.77 -17.90
C GLU A 156 -11.25 -17.57 -16.60
N LEU A 157 -10.53 -17.25 -15.52
CA LEU A 157 -10.80 -17.85 -14.21
C LEU A 157 -12.17 -17.47 -13.65
N SER A 158 -12.62 -16.23 -13.86
CA SER A 158 -13.96 -15.78 -13.47
C SER A 158 -15.04 -16.55 -14.24
N ASP A 159 -14.87 -16.70 -15.55
CA ASP A 159 -15.79 -17.44 -16.41
C ASP A 159 -15.81 -18.94 -16.01
N GLN A 160 -14.65 -19.53 -15.72
CA GLN A 160 -14.55 -20.91 -15.21
C GLN A 160 -15.25 -21.07 -13.86
N LEU A 161 -15.08 -20.11 -12.94
CA LEU A 161 -15.75 -20.12 -11.64
C LEU A 161 -17.27 -19.99 -11.82
N GLU A 162 -17.74 -19.10 -12.68
CA GLU A 162 -19.16 -18.94 -12.97
C GLU A 162 -19.77 -20.21 -13.59
N LEU A 163 -19.05 -20.86 -14.51
CA LEU A 163 -19.47 -22.15 -15.09
C LEU A 163 -19.51 -23.25 -14.02
N ALA A 164 -18.51 -23.33 -13.15
CA ALA A 164 -18.48 -24.30 -12.05
C ALA A 164 -19.61 -24.06 -11.04
N PHE A 165 -19.90 -22.80 -10.73
CA PHE A 165 -21.00 -22.41 -9.85
C PHE A 165 -22.36 -22.77 -10.45
N LYS A 166 -22.58 -22.47 -11.73
CA LYS A 166 -23.79 -22.88 -12.46
C LYS A 166 -23.96 -24.39 -12.48
N TYR A 167 -22.87 -25.13 -12.71
CA TYR A 167 -22.88 -26.59 -12.71
C TYR A 167 -23.24 -27.18 -11.34
N GLU A 168 -22.59 -26.74 -10.25
CA GLU A 168 -22.90 -27.26 -8.91
C GLU A 168 -24.28 -26.83 -8.41
N THR A 169 -24.76 -25.63 -8.77
CA THR A 169 -26.14 -25.20 -8.43
C THR A 169 -27.20 -26.00 -9.20
N GLU A 170 -26.99 -26.30 -10.49
CA GLU A 170 -27.89 -27.16 -11.25
C GLU A 170 -27.90 -28.59 -10.70
N LYS A 171 -26.71 -29.16 -10.43
CA LYS A 171 -26.57 -30.49 -9.82
C LYS A 171 -27.24 -30.56 -8.47
N PHE A 172 -27.07 -29.55 -7.61
CA PHE A 172 -27.79 -29.44 -6.35
C PHE A 172 -29.31 -29.39 -6.57
N GLY A 173 -29.78 -28.60 -7.54
CA GLY A 173 -31.20 -28.53 -7.88
C GLY A 173 -31.80 -29.87 -8.34
N VAL A 174 -31.06 -30.65 -9.12
CA VAL A 174 -31.47 -32.00 -9.55
C VAL A 174 -31.49 -32.97 -8.37
N GLU A 175 -30.46 -32.95 -7.53
CA GLU A 175 -30.35 -33.83 -6.37
C GLU A 175 -31.39 -33.51 -5.29
N ASN A 176 -31.68 -32.24 -5.03
CA ASN A 176 -32.75 -31.81 -4.14
C ASN A 176 -34.12 -32.31 -4.64
N LYS A 177 -34.41 -32.19 -5.94
CA LYS A 177 -35.64 -32.75 -6.53
C LYS A 177 -35.72 -34.27 -6.38
N ARG A 178 -34.59 -34.98 -6.48
CA ARG A 178 -34.51 -36.43 -6.26
C ARG A 178 -34.74 -36.82 -4.80
N ILE A 179 -34.19 -36.07 -3.85
CA ILE A 179 -34.39 -36.32 -2.42
C ILE A 179 -35.85 -36.04 -2.04
N LEU A 180 -36.43 -34.92 -2.50
CA LEU A 180 -37.83 -34.58 -2.25
C LEU A 180 -38.80 -35.60 -2.86
N SER A 181 -38.52 -36.08 -4.08
CA SER A 181 -39.34 -37.14 -4.69
C SER A 181 -39.19 -38.47 -3.95
N GLY A 182 -37.98 -38.82 -3.53
CA GLY A 182 -37.71 -39.98 -2.67
C GLY A 182 -38.46 -39.89 -1.34
N LEU A 183 -38.38 -38.76 -0.65
CA LEU A 183 -39.07 -38.51 0.61
C LEU A 183 -40.60 -38.58 0.44
N SER A 184 -41.14 -38.06 -0.66
CA SER A 184 -42.57 -38.21 -0.98
C SER A 184 -42.96 -39.67 -1.20
N THR A 185 -42.11 -40.49 -1.83
CA THR A 185 -42.38 -41.92 -1.99
C THR A 185 -42.28 -42.69 -0.69
N TYR A 186 -41.30 -42.39 0.16
CA TYR A 186 -41.14 -43.00 1.47
C TYR A 186 -42.31 -42.68 2.39
N LEU A 187 -42.71 -41.41 2.48
CA LEU A 187 -43.89 -41.02 3.28
C LEU A 187 -45.16 -41.74 2.83
N LYS A 188 -45.37 -41.91 1.52
CA LYS A 188 -46.51 -42.68 1.00
C LYS A 188 -46.42 -44.17 1.37
N GLN A 189 -45.22 -44.73 1.44
CA GLN A 189 -45.00 -46.11 1.85
C GLN A 189 -45.21 -46.28 3.36
N ASP A 190 -44.78 -45.30 4.17
CA ASP A 190 -45.04 -45.24 5.59
C ASP A 190 -46.54 -45.12 5.88
N ASP A 191 -47.25 -44.25 5.16
CA ASP A 191 -48.71 -44.12 5.28
C ASP A 191 -49.43 -45.44 4.91
N ALA A 192 -48.97 -46.14 3.88
CA ALA A 192 -49.54 -47.41 3.46
C ALA A 192 -49.27 -48.54 4.48
N THR A 193 -48.08 -48.58 5.07
CA THR A 193 -47.73 -49.55 6.11
C THR A 193 -48.46 -49.26 7.41
N LEU A 194 -48.60 -47.99 7.82
CA LEU A 194 -49.44 -47.59 8.95
C LEU A 194 -50.91 -47.94 8.74
N ALA A 195 -51.46 -47.69 7.54
CA ALA A 195 -52.83 -48.11 7.20
C ALA A 195 -52.99 -49.64 7.25
N SER A 196 -51.95 -50.41 6.90
CA SER A 196 -51.95 -51.87 7.03
C SER A 196 -51.91 -52.33 8.49
N VAL A 197 -51.16 -51.64 9.35
CA VAL A 197 -51.12 -51.85 10.80
C VAL A 197 -52.46 -51.49 11.45
N GLU A 198 -53.10 -50.41 11.02
CA GLU A 198 -54.44 -50.02 11.51
C GLU A 198 -55.52 -51.04 11.11
N ASN A 199 -55.50 -51.48 9.84
CA ASN A 199 -56.43 -52.50 9.34
C ASN A 199 -56.25 -53.84 10.08
N THR A 200 -55.01 -54.21 10.39
CA THR A 200 -54.74 -55.42 11.19
C THR A 200 -55.11 -55.22 12.67
N LEU A 201 -54.88 -54.05 13.25
CA LEU A 201 -55.31 -53.71 14.63
C LEU A 201 -56.83 -53.75 14.77
N SER A 202 -57.56 -53.22 13.80
CA SER A 202 -59.03 -53.26 13.80
C SER A 202 -59.59 -54.70 13.74
N LYS A 203 -58.83 -55.65 13.16
CA LYS A 203 -59.13 -57.09 13.18
C LYS A 203 -58.75 -57.78 14.50
N ILE A 204 -57.83 -57.20 15.28
CA ILE A 204 -57.39 -57.71 16.59
C ILE A 204 -58.24 -57.12 17.73
N LYS A 205 -59.37 -56.46 17.43
CA LYS A 205 -60.30 -56.00 18.47
C LYS A 205 -60.63 -57.14 19.45
N PHE A 206 -60.20 -56.88 20.67
CA PHE A 206 -60.29 -57.63 21.92
C PHE A 206 -61.49 -58.58 21.97
N ASP A 207 -61.22 -59.89 21.94
CA ASP A 207 -62.22 -60.91 22.22
C ASP A 207 -62.75 -60.67 23.65
N GLY A 208 -64.07 -60.72 23.85
CA GLY A 208 -64.82 -60.28 25.04
C GLY A 208 -64.58 -61.13 26.31
N ASN A 209 -63.41 -61.74 26.44
CA ASN A 209 -63.05 -62.69 27.46
C ASN A 209 -62.37 -62.06 28.69
N ASP A 210 -62.15 -60.74 28.69
CA ASP A 210 -61.50 -60.03 29.81
C ASP A 210 -62.35 -60.06 31.08
N ALA A 211 -63.68 -60.01 30.94
CA ALA A 211 -64.59 -60.12 32.08
C ALA A 211 -64.54 -61.52 32.74
N SER A 212 -64.24 -62.58 31.98
CA SER A 212 -64.16 -63.94 32.52
C SER A 212 -62.79 -64.23 33.13
N THR A 213 -61.71 -63.71 32.52
CA THR A 213 -60.35 -63.83 33.03
C THR A 213 -60.15 -63.01 34.30
N VAL A 214 -60.72 -61.81 34.40
CA VAL A 214 -60.75 -60.99 35.62
C VAL A 214 -61.53 -61.70 36.75
N LYS A 215 -62.69 -62.30 36.45
CA LYS A 215 -63.46 -63.11 37.42
C LYS A 215 -62.65 -64.31 37.92
N ARG A 216 -61.93 -65.00 37.02
CA ARG A 216 -61.09 -66.14 37.39
C ARG A 216 -59.87 -65.71 38.22
N ALA A 217 -59.24 -64.60 37.89
CA ALA A 217 -58.12 -64.06 38.66
C ALA A 217 -58.57 -63.65 40.08
N ALA A 218 -59.74 -63.01 40.21
CA ALA A 218 -60.33 -62.69 41.51
C ALA A 218 -60.74 -63.95 42.32
N HIS A 219 -61.18 -65.00 41.64
CA HIS A 219 -61.47 -66.28 42.30
C HIS A 219 -60.20 -66.99 42.78
N LEU A 220 -59.13 -66.99 41.98
CA LEU A 220 -57.85 -67.57 42.37
C LEU A 220 -57.18 -66.78 43.51
N SER A 221 -57.30 -65.45 43.52
CA SER A 221 -56.77 -64.63 44.61
C SER A 221 -57.52 -64.84 45.93
N THR A 222 -58.84 -65.08 45.88
CA THR A 222 -59.62 -65.43 47.08
C THR A 222 -59.30 -66.83 47.60
N ILE A 223 -59.06 -67.81 46.72
CA ILE A 223 -58.58 -69.14 47.12
C ILE A 223 -57.20 -69.04 47.78
N LEU A 224 -56.26 -68.30 47.18
CA LEU A 224 -54.92 -68.12 47.74
C LEU A 224 -54.99 -67.49 49.14
N ALA A 225 -55.79 -66.43 49.31
CA ALA A 225 -56.00 -65.80 50.61
C ALA A 225 -56.57 -66.76 51.67
N ASN A 226 -57.51 -67.64 51.27
CA ASN A 226 -58.05 -68.66 52.16
C ASN A 226 -57.01 -69.72 52.53
N CYS A 227 -56.22 -70.21 51.56
CA CYS A 227 -55.15 -71.18 51.83
C CYS A 227 -54.08 -70.61 52.77
N THR A 228 -53.69 -69.35 52.61
CA THR A 228 -52.73 -68.70 53.53
C THR A 228 -53.33 -68.51 54.93
N ALA A 229 -54.62 -68.17 55.03
CA ALA A 229 -55.29 -68.06 56.32
C ALA A 229 -55.42 -69.43 57.03
N GLU A 230 -55.69 -70.49 56.29
CA GLU A 230 -55.68 -71.86 56.81
C GLU A 230 -54.28 -72.28 57.27
N GLU A 231 -53.23 -71.96 56.51
CA GLU A 231 -51.85 -72.24 56.91
C GLU A 231 -51.49 -71.56 58.23
N ILE A 232 -51.82 -70.28 58.39
CA ILE A 232 -51.60 -69.55 59.65
C ILE A 232 -52.38 -70.22 60.79
N ARG A 233 -53.64 -70.62 60.56
CA ARG A 233 -54.44 -71.33 61.57
C ARG A 233 -53.80 -72.67 61.97
N TYR A 234 -53.33 -73.46 61.02
CA TYR A 234 -52.65 -74.73 61.32
C TYR A 234 -51.32 -74.51 62.06
N ARG A 235 -50.58 -73.44 61.76
CA ARG A 235 -49.36 -73.07 62.51
C ARG A 235 -49.69 -72.66 63.93
N LEU A 236 -50.79 -71.92 64.15
CA LEU A 236 -51.24 -71.50 65.47
C LEU A 236 -51.77 -72.67 66.31
N ASP A 237 -52.56 -73.57 65.73
CA ASP A 237 -53.03 -74.79 66.39
C ASP A 237 -51.84 -75.70 66.76
N ARG A 238 -50.81 -75.77 65.91
CA ARG A 238 -49.57 -76.50 66.21
C ARG A 238 -48.83 -75.87 67.39
N LEU A 239 -48.62 -74.55 67.39
CA LEU A 239 -47.98 -73.85 68.51
C LEU A 239 -48.77 -74.00 69.81
N TYR A 240 -50.11 -73.93 69.75
CA TYR A 240 -50.97 -74.14 70.91
C TYR A 240 -50.81 -75.56 71.49
N LEU A 241 -50.74 -76.58 70.63
CA LEU A 241 -50.47 -77.95 71.05
C LEU A 241 -49.03 -78.15 71.56
N GLU A 242 -48.03 -77.51 70.94
CA GLU A 242 -46.64 -77.51 71.43
C GLU A 242 -46.51 -76.82 72.80
N ALA A 243 -47.18 -75.70 73.03
CA ALA A 243 -47.22 -74.99 74.31
C ALA A 243 -47.91 -75.81 75.42
N LEU A 244 -49.01 -76.51 75.10
CA LEU A 244 -49.64 -77.46 76.03
C LEU A 244 -48.73 -78.66 76.36
N GLN A 245 -47.91 -79.09 75.40
CA GLN A 245 -46.97 -80.20 75.58
C GLN A 245 -45.72 -79.78 76.38
N ASN A 246 -45.29 -78.51 76.25
CA ASN A 246 -44.17 -77.92 77.00
C ASN A 246 -44.57 -77.40 78.39
N GLY A 247 -45.85 -77.07 78.63
CA GLY A 247 -46.36 -76.60 79.93
C GLY A 247 -46.34 -77.61 81.09
N GLY A 248 -45.76 -78.80 80.88
CA GLY A 248 -45.56 -79.83 81.91
C GLY A 248 -44.11 -80.04 82.36
N GLN A 249 -43.13 -79.33 81.80
CA GLN A 249 -41.73 -79.37 82.23
C GLN A 249 -41.22 -77.96 82.57
N ASP A 250 -40.81 -77.77 83.82
CA ASP A 250 -40.10 -76.59 84.33
C ASP A 250 -38.94 -76.16 83.41
N GLY A 251 -38.88 -74.87 83.07
CA GLY A 251 -37.66 -74.24 82.55
C GLY A 251 -37.86 -73.22 81.44
N ASP A 252 -38.16 -71.98 81.86
CA ASP A 252 -37.80 -70.68 81.24
C ASP A 252 -37.09 -70.75 79.87
N GLN A 253 -37.83 -70.55 78.76
CA GLN A 253 -37.28 -70.26 77.43
C GLN A 253 -38.02 -69.08 76.77
N PRO A 254 -37.31 -68.03 76.31
CA PRO A 254 -37.88 -66.82 75.71
C PRO A 254 -38.20 -66.97 74.21
N ILE A 255 -38.41 -68.20 73.71
CA ILE A 255 -38.54 -68.49 72.27
C ILE A 255 -40.00 -68.38 71.80
N GLU A 256 -40.98 -68.46 72.70
CA GLU A 256 -42.40 -68.34 72.36
C GLU A 256 -42.83 -66.89 72.08
N ASP A 257 -42.24 -65.89 72.76
CA ASP A 257 -42.64 -64.48 72.61
C ASP A 257 -42.27 -63.92 71.22
N ASP A 258 -41.09 -64.21 70.67
CA ASP A 258 -40.69 -63.74 69.34
C ASP A 258 -41.55 -64.35 68.22
N ALA A 259 -41.96 -65.62 68.38
CA ALA A 259 -42.84 -66.29 67.41
C ALA A 259 -44.28 -65.77 67.48
N ILE A 260 -44.76 -65.41 68.68
CA ILE A 260 -46.08 -64.78 68.88
C ILE A 260 -46.08 -63.36 68.33
N ILE A 261 -45.02 -62.57 68.55
CA ILE A 261 -44.87 -61.20 68.02
C ILE A 261 -44.82 -61.21 66.49
N ALA A 262 -44.07 -62.13 65.87
CA ALA A 262 -44.04 -62.26 64.41
C ALA A 262 -45.41 -62.63 63.82
N LEU A 263 -46.19 -63.46 64.52
CA LEU A 263 -47.55 -63.82 64.12
C LEU A 263 -48.54 -62.66 64.29
N GLU A 264 -48.41 -61.84 65.34
CA GLU A 264 -49.20 -60.61 65.51
C GLU A 264 -48.92 -59.60 64.37
N GLU A 265 -47.66 -59.43 63.98
CA GLU A 265 -47.27 -58.55 62.86
C GLU A 265 -47.83 -59.04 61.51
N GLU A 266 -47.77 -60.35 61.25
CA GLU A 266 -48.38 -60.94 60.04
C GLU A 266 -49.91 -60.83 60.04
N LEU A 267 -50.56 -60.94 61.20
CA LEU A 267 -52.02 -60.78 61.36
C LEU A 267 -52.47 -59.33 61.22
N GLU A 268 -51.70 -58.37 61.76
CA GLU A 268 -51.89 -56.93 61.58
C GLU A 268 -51.61 -56.48 60.15
N SER A 269 -50.77 -57.19 59.38
CA SER A 269 -50.60 -56.98 57.94
C SER A 269 -51.79 -57.49 57.11
N LEU A 270 -52.47 -58.55 57.59
CA LEU A 270 -53.64 -59.14 56.95
C LEU A 270 -54.96 -58.41 57.24
N TYR A 271 -55.11 -57.81 58.42
CA TYR A 271 -56.34 -57.10 58.82
C TYR A 271 -56.70 -55.86 57.95
N PRO A 272 -55.73 -55.07 57.43
CA PRO A 272 -55.95 -54.03 56.44
C PRO A 272 -56.39 -54.61 55.08
N LYS A 273 -55.88 -55.80 54.72
CA LYS A 273 -56.16 -56.47 53.45
C LYS A 273 -57.53 -57.15 53.43
N SER A 274 -58.07 -57.54 54.59
CA SER A 274 -59.42 -58.11 54.74
C SER A 274 -60.52 -57.04 54.84
N ARG A 275 -60.20 -55.79 55.21
CA ARG A 275 -61.18 -54.67 55.26
C ARG A 275 -61.49 -54.03 53.90
N PHE A 276 -60.66 -54.21 52.88
CA PHE A 276 -60.99 -53.80 51.50
C PHE A 276 -61.73 -54.91 50.73
N SER A 277 -62.82 -55.41 51.32
CA SER A 277 -63.86 -56.12 50.57
C SER A 277 -65.00 -55.13 50.30
N PRO A 278 -65.16 -54.62 49.06
CA PRO A 278 -66.39 -53.94 48.72
C PRO A 278 -67.51 -55.00 48.74
N LYS A 279 -68.42 -54.87 49.71
CA LYS A 279 -69.65 -55.66 49.79
C LYS A 279 -70.46 -55.47 48.50
N TYR A 280 -70.44 -56.46 47.62
CA TYR A 280 -71.50 -56.65 46.62
C TYR A 280 -72.45 -57.77 47.09
N PRO A 281 -73.76 -57.63 46.84
CA PRO A 281 -74.77 -58.55 47.34
C PRO A 281 -74.65 -59.93 46.69
N ARG A 282 -74.95 -60.93 47.54
CA ARG A 282 -74.97 -62.35 47.24
C ARG A 282 -76.22 -62.70 46.43
N SER A 283 -76.08 -63.81 45.68
CA SER A 283 -77.06 -64.63 44.97
C SER A 283 -77.40 -64.12 43.54
N ASN A 284 -77.29 -64.95 42.50
CA ASN A 284 -77.79 -66.32 42.40
C ASN A 284 -76.83 -67.29 41.70
N SER A 285 -76.86 -68.50 42.22
CA SER A 285 -76.41 -69.76 41.66
C SER A 285 -76.86 -69.98 40.21
N SER A 286 -75.91 -70.25 39.33
CA SER A 286 -76.05 -71.35 38.39
C SER A 286 -74.71 -72.09 38.27
N MET A 287 -74.85 -73.38 38.51
CA MET A 287 -73.83 -74.40 38.50
C MET A 287 -73.65 -74.89 37.07
N SER A 288 -72.42 -74.91 36.57
CA SER A 288 -71.97 -75.84 35.54
C SER A 288 -70.44 -75.97 35.58
N PRO A 289 -69.92 -77.06 36.17
CA PRO A 289 -68.51 -77.42 36.08
C PRO A 289 -68.26 -78.20 34.77
N SER A 290 -67.00 -78.24 34.36
CA SER A 290 -66.43 -78.99 33.21
C SER A 290 -66.23 -78.17 31.95
N TYR A 291 -65.19 -77.32 31.92
CA TYR A 291 -64.22 -77.16 30.79
C TYR A 291 -62.98 -76.41 31.33
N ALA A 292 -62.23 -77.05 32.23
CA ALA A 292 -60.96 -76.52 32.76
C ALA A 292 -59.71 -77.11 32.06
N GLY A 293 -59.88 -77.74 30.90
CA GLY A 293 -58.80 -78.39 30.15
C GLY A 293 -58.39 -77.71 28.85
N SER A 294 -59.04 -76.63 28.42
CA SER A 294 -58.84 -76.06 27.07
C SER A 294 -58.67 -74.54 27.05
N THR A 295 -58.83 -73.87 28.20
CA THR A 295 -58.78 -72.40 28.31
C THR A 295 -57.42 -71.86 28.76
N MET A 296 -56.49 -72.74 29.16
CA MET A 296 -55.12 -72.35 29.47
C MET A 296 -54.28 -72.21 28.20
N ASP A 297 -54.53 -73.06 27.20
CA ASP A 297 -53.86 -73.02 25.89
C ASP A 297 -54.33 -71.82 25.06
N THR A 298 -55.61 -71.43 25.13
CA THR A 298 -56.13 -70.27 24.38
C THR A 298 -55.72 -68.93 24.99
N ALA A 299 -55.62 -68.83 26.32
CA ALA A 299 -55.15 -67.63 27.00
C ALA A 299 -53.64 -67.39 26.82
N SER A 300 -52.83 -68.45 26.90
CA SER A 300 -51.39 -68.38 26.62
C SER A 300 -51.12 -68.05 25.14
N PHE A 301 -51.87 -68.64 24.21
CA PHE A 301 -51.77 -68.34 22.78
C PHE A 301 -52.17 -66.88 22.47
N GLY A 302 -53.22 -66.35 23.10
CA GLY A 302 -53.62 -64.94 22.96
C GLY A 302 -52.56 -63.97 23.48
N GLN A 303 -51.91 -64.28 24.61
CA GLN A 303 -50.86 -63.45 25.19
C GLN A 303 -49.54 -63.51 24.40
N ILE A 304 -49.16 -64.70 23.89
CA ILE A 304 -47.99 -64.86 23.03
C ILE A 304 -48.20 -64.12 21.70
N ARG A 305 -49.39 -64.24 21.10
CA ARG A 305 -49.74 -63.54 19.85
C ARG A 305 -49.78 -62.01 20.02
N SER A 306 -50.29 -61.52 21.15
CA SER A 306 -50.28 -60.08 21.46
C SER A 306 -48.86 -59.56 21.70
N ARG A 307 -48.01 -60.33 22.38
CA ARG A 307 -46.60 -59.95 22.60
C ARG A 307 -45.78 -59.95 21.31
N SER A 308 -45.92 -60.97 20.46
CA SER A 308 -45.22 -61.02 19.17
C SER A 308 -45.69 -59.90 18.22
N TRP A 309 -46.98 -59.58 18.24
CA TRP A 309 -47.57 -58.50 17.44
C TRP A 309 -47.08 -57.11 17.87
N ASN A 310 -47.05 -56.85 19.18
CA ASN A 310 -46.48 -55.62 19.72
C ASN A 310 -44.99 -55.50 19.36
N GLY A 311 -44.26 -56.62 19.31
CA GLY A 311 -42.89 -56.68 18.78
C GLY A 311 -42.82 -56.23 17.31
N CYS A 312 -43.65 -56.80 16.43
CA CYS A 312 -43.67 -56.40 15.01
C CYS A 312 -44.03 -54.93 14.80
N ILE A 313 -44.97 -54.37 15.57
CA ILE A 313 -45.30 -52.93 15.48
C ILE A 313 -44.11 -52.08 15.94
N LEU A 314 -43.45 -52.47 17.03
CA LEU A 314 -42.25 -51.77 17.51
C LEU A 314 -41.13 -51.83 16.47
N ASP A 315 -40.90 -52.98 15.83
CA ASP A 315 -39.90 -53.12 14.78
C ASP A 315 -40.21 -52.24 13.56
N ILE A 316 -41.47 -52.17 13.13
CA ILE A 316 -41.92 -51.29 12.04
C ILE A 316 -41.72 -49.81 12.42
N LEU A 317 -42.09 -49.41 13.64
CA LEU A 317 -41.89 -48.04 14.11
C LEU A 317 -40.40 -47.69 14.24
N ILE A 318 -39.57 -48.63 14.70
CA ILE A 318 -38.11 -48.45 14.77
C ILE A 318 -37.54 -48.24 13.36
N ASP A 319 -37.91 -49.09 12.39
CA ASP A 319 -37.45 -48.96 11.00
C ASP A 319 -37.90 -47.62 10.37
N MET A 320 -39.16 -47.20 10.57
CA MET A 320 -39.66 -45.88 10.16
C MET A 320 -38.88 -44.72 10.80
N THR A 321 -38.55 -44.83 12.09
CA THR A 321 -37.79 -43.77 12.77
C THR A 321 -36.34 -43.70 12.29
N LEU A 322 -35.67 -44.83 12.08
CA LEU A 322 -34.30 -44.89 11.58
C LEU A 322 -34.19 -44.39 10.14
N THR A 323 -35.14 -44.76 9.28
CA THR A 323 -35.19 -44.29 7.88
C THR A 323 -35.46 -42.79 7.81
N LYS A 324 -36.37 -42.28 8.64
CA LYS A 324 -36.61 -40.83 8.78
C LYS A 324 -35.36 -40.10 9.28
N GLU A 325 -34.69 -40.62 10.30
CA GLU A 325 -33.46 -40.02 10.85
C GLU A 325 -32.36 -39.93 9.79
N SER A 326 -32.14 -41.03 9.04
CA SER A 326 -31.19 -41.05 7.90
C SER A 326 -31.55 -40.02 6.82
N LEU A 327 -32.84 -39.87 6.48
CA LEU A 327 -33.28 -38.88 5.49
C LEU A 327 -33.10 -37.44 6.01
N THR A 328 -33.38 -37.18 7.29
CA THR A 328 -33.15 -35.86 7.90
C THR A 328 -31.67 -35.51 7.98
N ALA A 329 -30.80 -36.49 8.26
CA ALA A 329 -29.36 -36.29 8.24
C ALA A 329 -28.85 -35.94 6.83
N GLN A 330 -29.34 -36.64 5.80
CA GLN A 330 -29.04 -36.32 4.40
C GLN A 330 -29.56 -34.93 4.01
N LEU A 331 -30.74 -34.52 4.47
CA LEU A 331 -31.27 -33.18 4.23
C LEU A 331 -30.41 -32.10 4.90
N ALA A 332 -30.01 -32.31 6.15
CA ALA A 332 -29.22 -31.36 6.93
C ALA A 332 -27.80 -31.18 6.38
N GLU A 333 -27.12 -32.26 5.98
CA GLU A 333 -25.83 -32.19 5.29
C GLU A 333 -25.95 -31.34 4.01
N ARG A 334 -27.06 -31.48 3.28
CA ARG A 334 -27.29 -30.76 2.04
C ARG A 334 -27.67 -29.30 2.23
N GLU A 335 -28.50 -28.99 3.21
CA GLU A 335 -28.80 -27.62 3.61
C GLU A 335 -27.51 -26.87 3.97
N SER A 336 -26.61 -27.51 4.72
CA SER A 336 -25.30 -26.93 5.05
C SER A 336 -24.44 -26.68 3.81
N SER A 337 -24.41 -27.62 2.85
CA SER A 337 -23.66 -27.44 1.59
C SER A 337 -24.25 -26.33 0.72
N CYS A 338 -25.57 -26.15 0.77
CA CYS A 338 -26.30 -25.15 0.03
C CYS A 338 -26.05 -23.76 0.60
N GLU A 339 -26.07 -23.63 1.93
CA GLU A 339 -25.73 -22.40 2.62
C GLU A 339 -24.28 -21.96 2.31
N VAL A 340 -23.34 -22.91 2.23
CA VAL A 340 -21.96 -22.61 1.83
C VAL A 340 -21.89 -22.12 0.39
N LEU A 341 -22.60 -22.75 -0.55
CA LEU A 341 -22.66 -22.32 -1.94
C LEU A 341 -23.29 -20.93 -2.08
N GLU A 342 -24.39 -20.64 -1.37
CA GLU A 342 -25.03 -19.32 -1.38
C GLU A 342 -24.13 -18.24 -0.77
N ARG A 343 -23.45 -18.53 0.34
CA ARG A 343 -22.46 -17.63 0.93
C ARG A 343 -21.30 -17.35 -0.03
N LEU A 344 -20.82 -18.38 -0.71
CA LEU A 344 -19.76 -18.24 -1.73
C LEU A 344 -20.23 -17.43 -2.93
N GLY A 345 -21.46 -17.66 -3.40
CA GLY A 345 -22.09 -16.88 -4.48
C GLY A 345 -22.28 -15.41 -4.09
N ASN A 346 -22.72 -15.15 -2.86
CA ASN A 346 -22.88 -13.79 -2.33
C ASN A 346 -21.54 -13.07 -2.19
N LEU A 347 -20.48 -13.76 -1.76
CA LEU A 347 -19.13 -13.21 -1.71
C LEU A 347 -18.59 -12.90 -3.11
N TYR A 348 -18.76 -13.81 -4.06
CA TYR A 348 -18.39 -13.60 -5.45
C TYR A 348 -19.14 -12.41 -6.06
N HIS A 349 -20.45 -12.30 -5.83
CA HIS A 349 -21.24 -11.17 -6.29
C HIS A 349 -20.83 -9.87 -5.60
N ALA A 350 -20.54 -9.86 -4.30
CA ALA A 350 -20.06 -8.67 -3.61
C ALA A 350 -18.70 -8.19 -4.14
N GLU A 351 -17.82 -9.13 -4.51
CA GLU A 351 -16.48 -8.82 -5.04
C GLU A 351 -16.51 -8.40 -6.52
N THR A 352 -17.48 -8.91 -7.30
CA THR A 352 -17.68 -8.52 -8.72
C THR A 352 -18.55 -7.27 -8.90
N THR A 353 -19.50 -7.01 -7.99
CA THR A 353 -20.36 -5.80 -8.01
C THR A 353 -19.76 -4.62 -7.29
N LEU A 354 -18.71 -4.79 -6.48
CA LEU A 354 -17.82 -3.68 -6.19
C LEU A 354 -17.24 -3.25 -7.54
N PRO A 355 -17.58 -2.05 -8.06
CA PRO A 355 -16.87 -1.55 -9.19
C PRO A 355 -15.43 -1.49 -8.72
N LEU A 356 -14.54 -2.15 -9.47
CA LEU A 356 -13.15 -1.74 -9.53
C LEU A 356 -13.19 -0.28 -9.97
N VAL A 357 -13.44 0.63 -9.03
CA VAL A 357 -13.34 2.06 -9.23
C VAL A 357 -11.96 2.20 -9.82
N SER A 358 -11.94 2.63 -11.07
CA SER A 358 -10.80 3.25 -11.72
C SER A 358 -10.37 4.39 -10.81
N GLN A 359 -9.64 4.08 -9.73
CA GLN A 359 -8.94 5.07 -8.96
C GLN A 359 -7.90 5.65 -9.92
N PRO A 360 -7.89 6.97 -10.15
CA PRO A 360 -6.81 7.59 -10.89
C PRO A 360 -5.53 7.35 -10.09
N SER A 361 -4.66 6.50 -10.63
CA SER A 361 -3.23 6.35 -10.28
C SER A 361 -2.80 7.03 -8.98
N SER A 362 -3.20 6.49 -7.82
CA SER A 362 -2.58 6.87 -6.56
C SER A 362 -1.54 5.82 -6.22
N ARG A 363 -0.30 6.20 -6.51
CA ARG A 363 0.94 5.52 -6.16
C ARG A 363 0.95 5.18 -4.66
N ARG A 364 0.53 3.97 -4.30
CA ARG A 364 1.00 3.19 -3.12
C ARG A 364 0.24 1.87 -3.08
N GLU A 365 0.75 0.92 -3.85
CA GLU A 365 0.38 -0.47 -3.66
C GLU A 365 1.08 -0.96 -2.40
N SER A 366 0.27 -1.08 -1.36
CA SER A 366 0.59 -1.74 -0.11
C SER A 366 1.29 -3.06 -0.38
N LEU A 367 2.45 -3.21 0.24
CA LEU A 367 3.21 -4.43 0.44
C LEU A 367 2.26 -5.61 0.70
N ARG A 368 2.03 -6.42 -0.34
CA ARG A 368 1.39 -7.73 -0.22
C ARG A 368 2.24 -8.56 0.74
N ARG A 369 1.63 -8.94 1.86
CA ARG A 369 2.17 -9.89 2.82
C ARG A 369 2.57 -11.17 2.09
N ARG A 370 3.85 -11.52 2.28
CA ARG A 370 4.40 -12.87 2.39
C ARG A 370 3.33 -13.95 2.59
N SER A 371 3.15 -14.83 1.62
CA SER A 371 2.94 -16.25 1.90
C SER A 371 4.11 -17.02 1.29
N VAL A 372 4.75 -17.82 2.13
CA VAL A 372 5.83 -18.73 1.76
C VAL A 372 5.16 -19.99 1.25
N GLN A 373 5.39 -20.35 -0.02
CA GLN A 373 5.36 -21.75 -0.43
C GLN A 373 6.55 -22.07 -1.35
N PRO A 374 7.24 -23.20 -1.12
CA PRO A 374 8.38 -23.65 -1.91
C PRO A 374 7.95 -24.59 -3.06
N GLY A 375 8.69 -24.57 -4.17
CA GLY A 375 8.50 -25.43 -5.35
C GLY A 375 7.94 -24.62 -6.54
N LEU A 376 8.45 -24.70 -7.75
CA LEU A 376 9.14 -25.79 -8.42
C LEU A 376 10.22 -25.23 -9.36
N LEU A 377 11.33 -25.95 -9.41
CA LEU A 377 12.39 -25.81 -10.40
C LEU A 377 11.82 -26.08 -11.79
N LEU A 378 11.93 -25.11 -12.70
CA LEU A 378 11.93 -25.37 -14.12
C LEU A 378 13.15 -24.70 -14.75
N THR A 379 14.10 -25.58 -15.02
CA THR A 379 15.32 -25.40 -15.79
C THR A 379 15.01 -24.76 -17.15
N SER A 380 15.63 -23.62 -17.43
CA SER A 380 15.83 -23.16 -18.80
C SER A 380 17.34 -23.11 -19.08
N THR A 381 17.68 -23.67 -20.22
CA THR A 381 18.97 -24.14 -20.72
C THR A 381 20.10 -23.13 -20.61
N ARG A 382 21.22 -23.62 -20.03
CA ARG A 382 22.52 -22.96 -19.95
C ARG A 382 23.35 -23.30 -21.20
N THR A 383 23.89 -22.29 -21.87
CA THR A 383 25.17 -22.41 -22.60
C THR A 383 26.33 -22.08 -21.65
N PRO A 384 27.49 -22.74 -21.77
CA PRO A 384 28.49 -22.75 -20.71
C PRO A 384 29.47 -21.58 -20.85
N SER A 385 29.57 -20.74 -19.82
CA SER A 385 30.81 -20.01 -19.53
C SER A 385 31.05 -20.01 -18.01
N LEU A 386 32.33 -20.00 -17.68
CA LEU A 386 32.91 -20.37 -16.39
C LEU A 386 32.79 -19.26 -15.35
N LEU A 387 31.98 -19.49 -14.31
CA LEU A 387 32.21 -19.20 -12.88
C LEU A 387 30.85 -19.11 -12.15
N PRO A 388 30.68 -19.74 -10.97
CA PRO A 388 29.42 -19.75 -10.24
C PRO A 388 29.47 -18.75 -9.08
N GLU A 389 29.27 -17.46 -9.30
CA GLU A 389 29.05 -16.54 -8.18
C GLU A 389 27.86 -15.60 -8.42
N GLN A 390 26.78 -15.94 -7.70
CA GLN A 390 25.73 -15.06 -7.19
C GLN A 390 24.74 -14.45 -8.21
N PRO A 391 23.71 -15.23 -8.62
CA PRO A 391 22.56 -14.70 -9.37
C PRO A 391 21.80 -13.58 -8.62
N ALA A 392 21.97 -13.48 -7.30
CA ALA A 392 21.42 -12.39 -6.50
C ALA A 392 22.08 -11.04 -6.81
N LEU A 393 23.40 -11.03 -7.04
CA LEU A 393 24.16 -9.81 -7.37
C LEU A 393 23.82 -9.33 -8.78
N GLU A 394 23.72 -10.25 -9.75
CA GLU A 394 23.29 -9.92 -11.11
C GLU A 394 21.86 -9.34 -11.15
N ASN A 395 20.95 -9.92 -10.37
CA ASN A 395 19.58 -9.41 -10.26
C ASN A 395 19.53 -8.04 -9.59
N LEU A 396 20.38 -7.79 -8.59
CA LEU A 396 20.48 -6.49 -7.92
C LEU A 396 21.08 -5.42 -8.85
N LEU A 397 22.17 -5.72 -9.55
CA LEU A 397 22.79 -4.82 -10.54
C LEU A 397 21.82 -4.50 -11.69
N ARG A 398 21.07 -5.50 -12.17
CA ARG A 398 20.04 -5.33 -13.20
C ARG A 398 18.86 -4.48 -12.71
N ARG A 399 18.50 -4.57 -11.42
CA ARG A 399 17.45 -3.73 -10.79
C ARG A 399 17.89 -2.28 -10.62
N ILE A 400 19.20 -2.03 -10.53
CA ILE A 400 19.84 -0.71 -10.40
C ILE A 400 20.23 -0.14 -11.79
N GLY A 401 20.00 -0.89 -12.87
CA GLY A 401 20.26 -0.43 -14.24
C GLY A 401 21.74 -0.53 -14.67
N VAL A 402 22.56 -1.28 -13.94
CA VAL A 402 23.97 -1.50 -14.24
C VAL A 402 24.15 -2.89 -14.87
N SER A 403 24.75 -2.94 -16.05
CA SER A 403 25.03 -4.21 -16.74
C SER A 403 26.14 -5.00 -16.01
N PRO A 404 25.92 -6.28 -15.66
CA PRO A 404 26.91 -7.10 -14.95
C PRO A 404 28.21 -7.29 -15.75
N GLU A 405 28.13 -7.23 -17.09
CA GLU A 405 29.30 -7.33 -17.97
C GLU A 405 30.26 -6.12 -17.84
N SER A 406 29.77 -4.95 -17.42
CA SER A 406 30.62 -3.76 -17.23
C SER A 406 31.37 -3.75 -15.90
N VAL A 407 30.99 -4.60 -14.94
CA VAL A 407 31.62 -4.69 -13.61
C VAL A 407 32.59 -5.87 -13.55
N LEU A 408 32.27 -6.96 -14.25
CA LEU A 408 33.02 -8.22 -14.16
C LEU A 408 34.08 -8.41 -15.24
N ARG A 409 34.07 -7.63 -16.33
CA ARG A 409 35.09 -7.71 -17.39
C ARG A 409 35.87 -6.40 -17.49
N PRO A 410 37.09 -6.31 -16.91
CA PRO A 410 37.99 -5.20 -17.22
C PRO A 410 38.39 -5.37 -18.69
N ARG A 411 37.90 -4.49 -19.56
CA ARG A 411 38.35 -4.42 -20.95
C ARG A 411 39.81 -3.97 -20.90
N ALA A 412 40.72 -4.94 -21.01
CA ALA A 412 42.15 -4.77 -20.78
C ALA A 412 42.88 -3.93 -21.82
N GLU A 413 42.17 -3.27 -22.74
CA GLU A 413 42.80 -2.48 -23.79
C GLU A 413 42.13 -1.11 -23.89
N ASP A 414 42.97 -0.11 -23.63
CA ASP A 414 42.83 1.32 -23.89
C ASP A 414 42.22 2.22 -22.79
N GLY A 415 43.10 2.96 -22.08
CA GLY A 415 42.77 4.23 -21.40
C GLY A 415 42.67 4.25 -19.87
N GLY A 416 43.69 3.74 -19.15
CA GLY A 416 43.67 3.45 -17.71
C GLY A 416 43.59 4.60 -16.68
N ALA A 417 43.27 5.84 -17.03
CA ALA A 417 43.13 6.95 -16.07
C ALA A 417 41.83 7.76 -16.21
N PRO A 418 41.47 8.27 -17.41
CA PRO A 418 40.22 9.01 -17.58
C PRO A 418 38.99 8.10 -17.43
N GLN A 419 39.08 6.84 -17.89
CA GLN A 419 37.99 5.87 -17.71
C GLN A 419 37.82 5.47 -16.24
N LEU A 420 38.90 5.33 -15.47
CA LEU A 420 38.81 5.06 -14.03
C LEU A 420 38.18 6.24 -13.28
N HIS A 421 38.50 7.47 -13.68
CA HIS A 421 37.90 8.66 -13.08
C HIS A 421 36.41 8.77 -13.44
N GLU A 422 36.04 8.57 -14.69
CA GLU A 422 34.65 8.52 -15.14
C GLU A 422 33.87 7.41 -14.43
N LYS A 423 34.48 6.24 -14.22
CA LYS A 423 33.90 5.12 -13.45
C LYS A 423 33.77 5.42 -11.96
N ARG A 424 34.75 6.07 -11.35
CA ARG A 424 34.67 6.53 -9.95
C ARG A 424 33.54 7.56 -9.79
N SER A 425 33.44 8.51 -10.72
CA SER A 425 32.37 9.52 -10.73
C SER A 425 30.99 8.88 -10.96
N GLN A 426 30.90 7.89 -11.84
CA GLN A 426 29.67 7.13 -12.06
C GLN A 426 29.27 6.34 -10.80
N MET A 427 30.23 5.68 -10.14
CA MET A 427 29.99 4.91 -8.91
C MET A 427 29.60 5.81 -7.73
N SER A 428 30.28 6.95 -7.56
CA SER A 428 29.91 7.96 -6.56
C SER A 428 28.52 8.54 -6.84
N GLY A 429 28.20 8.80 -8.11
CA GLY A 429 26.88 9.20 -8.54
C GLY A 429 25.84 8.15 -8.18
N THR A 430 26.04 6.88 -8.50
CA THR A 430 25.08 5.82 -8.17
C THR A 430 24.91 5.63 -6.66
N LEU A 431 25.97 5.80 -5.87
CA LEU A 431 25.88 5.73 -4.41
C LEU A 431 25.03 6.88 -3.85
N GLN A 432 25.23 8.11 -4.32
CA GLN A 432 24.38 9.24 -3.94
C GLN A 432 22.92 9.05 -4.37
N HIS A 433 22.67 8.47 -5.56
CA HIS A 433 21.30 8.18 -5.97
C HIS A 433 20.67 7.07 -5.13
N MET A 434 21.44 6.09 -4.65
CA MET A 434 20.96 5.06 -3.72
C MET A 434 20.70 5.62 -2.32
N GLU A 435 21.57 6.50 -1.84
CA GLU A 435 21.41 7.23 -0.58
C GLU A 435 20.13 8.06 -0.61
N VAL A 436 19.94 8.90 -1.63
CA VAL A 436 18.71 9.70 -1.80
C VAL A 436 17.46 8.82 -1.99
N ALA A 437 17.57 7.70 -2.73
CA ALA A 437 16.46 6.77 -2.92
C ALA A 437 16.09 5.96 -1.67
N ALA A 438 17.06 5.68 -0.79
CA ALA A 438 16.84 5.03 0.50
C ALA A 438 16.34 6.02 1.55
N GLU A 439 16.84 7.26 1.53
CA GLU A 439 16.44 8.34 2.42
C GLU A 439 15.04 8.85 2.11
N SER A 440 14.62 8.92 0.85
CA SER A 440 13.28 9.42 0.47
C SER A 440 12.10 8.68 1.15
N PRO A 441 12.01 7.33 1.15
CA PRO A 441 10.97 6.62 1.88
C PRO A 441 11.16 6.71 3.40
N LEU A 442 12.41 6.75 3.87
CA LEU A 442 12.73 6.84 5.30
C LEU A 442 12.29 8.20 5.86
N PHE A 443 12.56 9.30 5.14
CA PHE A 443 12.08 10.64 5.44
C PHE A 443 10.55 10.72 5.38
N ALA A 444 9.89 10.06 4.43
CA ALA A 444 8.43 10.03 4.39
C ALA A 444 7.81 9.30 5.60
N HIS A 445 8.46 8.25 6.11
CA HIS A 445 8.02 7.53 7.30
C HIS A 445 8.38 8.26 8.60
N LEU A 446 9.58 8.82 8.70
CA LEU A 446 10.00 9.66 9.82
C LEU A 446 9.15 10.92 9.89
N ALA A 447 8.90 11.62 8.79
CA ALA A 447 8.06 12.82 8.79
C ALA A 447 6.62 12.52 9.25
N ALA A 448 6.05 11.37 8.86
CA ALA A 448 4.74 10.96 9.35
C ALA A 448 4.76 10.63 10.86
N SER A 449 5.82 9.97 11.34
CA SER A 449 6.03 9.67 12.76
C SER A 449 6.28 10.93 13.58
N ASP A 450 7.09 11.85 13.07
CA ASP A 450 7.40 13.14 13.67
C ASP A 450 6.15 13.99 13.75
N ASN A 451 5.37 14.08 12.67
CA ASN A 451 4.07 14.77 12.69
C ASN A 451 3.09 14.14 13.69
N ALA A 452 3.04 12.81 13.79
CA ALA A 452 2.21 12.14 14.78
C ALA A 452 2.71 12.42 16.22
N SER A 453 4.02 12.41 16.44
CA SER A 453 4.62 12.74 17.74
C SER A 453 4.43 14.21 18.10
N GLN A 454 4.49 15.12 17.14
CA GLN A 454 4.21 16.55 17.31
C GLN A 454 2.72 16.76 17.64
N LEU A 455 1.80 16.10 16.94
CA LEU A 455 0.37 16.16 17.25
C LEU A 455 0.07 15.59 18.64
N LEU A 456 0.71 14.47 19.01
CA LEU A 456 0.60 13.91 20.36
C LEU A 456 1.18 14.87 21.40
N SER A 457 2.37 15.43 21.19
CA SER A 457 2.96 16.41 22.10
C SER A 457 2.09 17.67 22.22
N SER A 458 1.55 18.17 21.10
CA SER A 458 0.68 19.35 21.10
C SER A 458 -0.64 19.10 21.81
N SER A 459 -1.19 17.89 21.73
CA SER A 459 -2.42 17.52 22.46
C SER A 459 -2.15 17.23 23.93
N LEU A 460 -0.98 16.67 24.29
CA LEU A 460 -0.58 16.42 25.67
C LEU A 460 -0.20 17.72 26.40
N HIS A 461 0.29 18.71 25.67
CA HIS A 461 0.68 20.03 26.21
C HIS A 461 -0.39 21.12 26.01
N ALA A 462 -1.50 20.84 25.32
CA ALA A 462 -2.60 21.80 25.13
C ALA A 462 -3.22 22.28 26.45
N ASP A 463 -3.21 21.43 27.48
CA ASP A 463 -3.75 21.73 28.81
C ASP A 463 -2.66 21.97 29.88
N SER A 464 -1.37 21.98 29.50
CA SER A 464 -0.25 22.14 30.42
C SER A 464 0.30 23.58 30.36
N GLN A 465 0.33 24.28 31.50
CA GLN A 465 0.86 25.66 31.61
C GLN A 465 2.39 25.77 31.51
N TYR A 466 3.08 24.64 31.29
CA TYR A 466 4.53 24.58 31.19
C TYR A 466 4.91 24.30 29.73
N GLU A 467 5.38 25.32 29.02
CA GLU A 467 6.09 25.13 27.76
C GLU A 467 7.32 24.26 28.03
N THR A 468 7.44 23.13 27.32
CA THR A 468 8.67 22.33 27.34
C THR A 468 9.74 23.02 26.50
N SER A 469 10.21 24.18 26.97
CA SER A 469 11.48 24.75 26.53
C SER A 469 12.58 24.23 27.45
N LEU A 470 13.66 23.70 26.86
CA LEU A 470 14.88 23.37 27.60
C LEU A 470 15.64 24.62 28.10
N GLN A 471 15.15 25.81 27.77
CA GLN A 471 15.72 27.06 28.22
C GLN A 471 15.02 27.46 29.51
N ASP A 472 15.79 27.53 30.60
CA ASP A 472 15.33 28.06 31.88
C ASP A 472 14.88 29.52 31.66
N PRO A 473 13.60 29.86 31.90
CA PRO A 473 13.12 31.23 31.71
C PRO A 473 13.93 32.24 32.53
N GLY A 474 14.49 31.83 33.68
CA GLY A 474 15.40 32.68 34.46
C GLY A 474 16.69 33.03 33.71
N GLN A 475 17.25 32.10 32.94
CA GLN A 475 18.47 32.34 32.16
C GLN A 475 18.20 33.23 30.93
N GLN A 476 17.00 33.15 30.34
CA GLN A 476 16.60 34.07 29.27
C GLN A 476 16.44 35.49 29.78
N ASP A 477 15.83 35.67 30.96
CA ASP A 477 15.71 37.00 31.58
C ASP A 477 17.09 37.57 31.96
N GLU A 478 18.00 36.73 32.47
CA GLU A 478 19.38 37.11 32.74
C GLU A 478 20.17 37.47 31.48
N LEU A 479 19.99 36.70 30.38
CA LEU A 479 20.60 37.01 29.08
C LEU A 479 20.03 38.30 28.49
N ALA A 480 18.72 38.51 28.53
CA ALA A 480 18.09 39.75 28.07
C ALA A 480 18.59 40.96 28.87
N ARG A 481 18.83 40.79 30.17
CA ARG A 481 19.44 41.82 31.01
C ARG A 481 20.90 42.07 30.64
N LEU A 482 21.69 41.02 30.40
CA LEU A 482 23.07 41.13 29.94
C LEU A 482 23.17 41.80 28.56
N GLU A 483 22.25 41.50 27.65
CA GLU A 483 22.15 42.16 26.35
C GLU A 483 21.79 43.64 26.49
N ALA A 484 20.88 43.99 27.40
CA ALA A 484 20.58 45.39 27.71
C ALA A 484 21.80 46.13 28.30
N GLU A 485 22.56 45.47 29.19
CA GLU A 485 23.79 46.01 29.76
C GLU A 485 24.89 46.16 28.69
N LEU A 486 25.07 45.19 27.79
CA LEU A 486 26.00 45.28 26.66
C LEU A 486 25.60 46.37 25.67
N ALA A 487 24.32 46.53 25.37
CA ALA A 487 23.82 47.60 24.52
C ALA A 487 24.09 48.98 25.16
N SER A 488 23.98 49.09 26.49
CA SER A 488 24.34 50.31 27.21
C SER A 488 25.85 50.61 27.15
N LEU A 489 26.69 49.58 27.29
CA LEU A 489 28.15 49.66 27.16
C LEU A 489 28.57 50.03 25.74
N GLN A 490 27.92 49.45 24.73
CA GLN A 490 28.17 49.78 23.32
C GLN A 490 27.79 51.23 23.02
N LYS A 491 26.67 51.72 23.55
CA LYS A 491 26.32 53.15 23.47
C LYS A 491 27.34 54.02 24.19
N GLY A 492 27.85 53.59 25.35
CA GLY A 492 28.93 54.27 26.07
C GLY A 492 30.24 54.30 25.28
N LEU A 493 30.59 53.21 24.59
CA LEU A 493 31.77 53.10 23.74
C LEU A 493 31.64 53.98 22.48
N GLN A 494 30.47 54.01 21.85
CA GLN A 494 30.18 54.90 20.72
C GLN A 494 30.16 56.37 21.13
N ALA A 495 29.77 56.68 22.37
CA ALA A 495 29.88 58.02 22.94
C ALA A 495 31.33 58.40 23.31
N LEU A 496 32.22 57.41 23.43
CA LEU A 496 33.65 57.66 23.65
C LEU A 496 34.29 58.08 22.32
N ASN A 497 34.56 59.37 22.20
CA ASN A 497 35.12 59.94 20.98
C ASN A 497 36.62 59.60 20.85
N LEU A 498 36.94 58.55 20.08
CA LEU A 498 38.32 58.07 19.83
C LEU A 498 39.20 59.09 19.10
N ASP A 499 38.60 60.13 18.51
CA ASP A 499 39.31 61.23 17.86
C ASP A 499 40.10 62.11 18.86
N VAL A 500 39.76 62.08 20.16
CA VAL A 500 40.54 62.76 21.19
C VAL A 500 41.94 62.12 21.35
N ILE A 501 42.09 60.83 21.04
CA ILE A 501 43.38 60.12 21.09
C ILE A 501 44.21 60.40 19.82
N HIS A 502 43.55 60.73 18.70
CA HIS A 502 44.21 61.07 17.43
C HIS A 502 44.51 62.56 17.28
N GLN A 503 43.98 63.42 18.15
CA GLN A 503 44.43 64.81 18.26
C GLN A 503 45.83 64.84 18.86
N ARG A 504 46.83 64.82 17.98
CA ARG A 504 48.23 65.14 18.25
C ARG A 504 48.28 66.40 19.13
N ASP A 505 48.81 66.27 20.34
CA ASP A 505 48.87 67.38 21.27
C ASP A 505 49.79 68.47 20.69
N LYS A 506 49.21 69.60 20.29
CA LYS A 506 49.94 70.72 19.68
C LYS A 506 51.01 71.29 20.62
N ALA A 507 50.96 70.96 21.92
CA ALA A 507 52.02 71.27 22.87
C ALA A 507 53.28 70.38 22.66
N GLN A 508 53.12 69.11 22.28
CA GLN A 508 54.24 68.21 21.96
C GLN A 508 54.96 68.62 20.67
N ASP A 509 54.22 68.99 19.61
CA ASP A 509 54.84 69.43 18.35
C ASP A 509 55.59 70.77 18.54
N LYS A 510 55.07 71.71 19.34
CA LYS A 510 55.78 72.94 19.71
C LYS A 510 57.03 72.69 20.58
N PHE A 511 57.05 71.60 21.34
CA PHE A 511 58.21 71.21 22.13
C PHE A 511 59.31 70.61 21.24
N LEU A 512 58.92 69.84 20.21
CA LEU A 512 59.83 69.28 19.21
C LEU A 512 60.41 70.35 18.27
N GLU A 513 59.62 71.35 17.86
CA GLU A 513 60.12 72.47 17.05
C GLU A 513 61.14 73.36 17.79
N ARG A 514 61.08 73.45 19.12
CA ARG A 514 62.06 74.21 19.93
C ARG A 514 63.39 73.48 20.15
N TRP A 515 63.44 72.19 19.81
CA TRP A 515 64.61 71.34 19.98
C TRP A 515 65.35 71.05 18.67
N GLN A 516 64.99 71.76 17.59
CA GLN A 516 65.65 71.66 16.29
C GLN A 516 66.58 72.85 16.02
#